data_AF-A0A973JF37-F1
#
_entry.id   AF-A0A973JF37-F1
#
_cell.length_a   1.000
_cell.length_b   1.000
_cell.length_c   1.000
_cell.angle_alpha   90.00
_cell.angle_beta   90.00
_cell.angle_gamma   90.00
#
_symmetry.space_group_name_H-M   'P 1'
#
loop_
_entity.id
_entity.type
_entity.pdbx_description
1 polymer ?
#
loop_
_entity_poly.entity_id
_entity_poly.type
_entity_poly.pdbx_seq_one_letter_code
_entity_poly.pdbx_strand_id
1 'polypeptide(L)'
;IEKAPARVNVYNLGTDEYCEVNDSIGWICEHLKLHPQKNYTGGERGWIGDNPFIFLDTSKVRAIGWKPKLTIKQGIVKTLEYLQNNKWILERR
;
A
#
# COMPACT_ATOMS: atom_id res chain seq x y z
N ILE A 1 18.70 -4.11 -18.81
CA ILE A 1 19.78 -5.13 -18.70
C ILE A 1 21.08 -4.53 -18.16
N GLU A 2 21.36 -3.24 -18.37
CA GLU A 2 22.63 -2.58 -17.99
C GLU A 2 23.06 -2.65 -16.51
N LYS A 3 22.16 -2.95 -15.55
CA LYS A 3 22.45 -3.02 -14.11
C LYS A 3 22.19 -4.40 -13.48
N ALA A 4 22.11 -5.45 -14.29
CA ALA A 4 21.78 -6.81 -13.85
C ALA A 4 23.06 -7.63 -13.56
N PRO A 5 23.37 -7.97 -12.29
CA PRO A 5 24.59 -8.72 -11.96
C PRO A 5 24.54 -10.20 -12.36
N ALA A 6 23.35 -10.78 -12.58
CA ALA A 6 23.18 -12.17 -12.97
C ALA A 6 22.19 -12.35 -14.14
N ARG A 7 22.14 -13.57 -14.71
CA ARG A 7 21.19 -13.95 -15.77
C ARG A 7 19.73 -13.81 -15.32
N VAL A 8 19.46 -14.07 -14.04
CA VAL A 8 18.17 -13.87 -13.38
C VAL A 8 18.41 -13.06 -12.11
N ASN A 9 17.58 -12.04 -11.89
CA ASN A 9 17.67 -11.18 -10.71
C ASN A 9 16.27 -11.04 -10.11
N VAL A 10 16.18 -11.14 -8.79
CA VAL A 10 14.92 -10.99 -8.05
C VAL A 10 15.01 -9.73 -7.21
N TYR A 11 14.03 -8.85 -7.38
CA TYR A 11 13.94 -7.59 -6.67
C TYR A 11 12.57 -7.49 -6.00
N ASN A 12 12.56 -7.12 -4.72
CA ASN A 12 11.35 -6.65 -4.09
C ASN A 12 11.08 -5.22 -4.57
N LEU A 13 9.85 -4.96 -5.01
CA LEU A 13 9.38 -3.62 -5.36
C LEU A 13 8.35 -3.19 -4.31
N GLY A 14 8.60 -2.06 -3.66
CA GLY A 14 7.77 -1.55 -2.59
C GLY A 14 8.34 -0.26 -2.02
N THR A 15 7.61 0.32 -1.08
CA THR A 15 8.05 1.46 -0.29
C THR A 15 9.02 1.00 0.80
N ASP A 16 9.92 1.90 1.24
CA ASP A 16 10.80 1.67 2.40
C ASP A 16 10.10 2.11 3.71
N GLU A 17 8.81 1.85 3.79
CA GLU A 17 7.94 2.22 4.89
C GLU A 17 6.86 1.16 5.04
N TYR A 18 6.25 1.11 6.22
CA TYR A 18 5.08 0.29 6.52
C TYR A 18 4.03 1.18 7.20
N CYS A 19 2.78 0.72 7.22
CA CYS A 19 1.72 1.35 7.98
C CYS A 19 0.82 0.28 8.60
N GLU A 20 0.17 0.62 9.70
CA GLU A 20 -0.87 -0.22 10.27
C GLU A 20 -2.19 -0.05 9.50
N VAL A 21 -3.09 -1.02 9.64
CA VAL A 21 -4.46 -0.90 9.12
C VAL A 21 -5.16 0.34 9.69
N ASN A 22 -4.86 0.68 10.94
CA ASN A 22 -5.42 1.86 11.61
C ASN A 22 -4.95 3.19 11.02
N ASP A 23 -3.68 3.26 10.59
CA ASP A 23 -3.15 4.43 9.88
C ASP A 23 -3.89 4.61 8.55
N SER A 24 -4.01 3.53 7.78
CA SER A 24 -4.71 3.52 6.50
C SER A 24 -6.17 3.98 6.63
N ILE A 25 -6.92 3.41 7.57
CA ILE A 25 -8.30 3.84 7.85
C ILE A 25 -8.34 5.32 8.28
N GLY A 26 -7.37 5.75 9.10
CA GLY A 26 -7.25 7.15 9.53
C GLY A 26 -7.10 8.10 8.35
N TRP A 27 -6.17 7.83 7.44
CA TRP A 27 -5.95 8.66 6.25
C TRP A 27 -7.14 8.67 5.29
N ILE A 28 -7.83 7.53 5.14
CA ILE A 28 -9.06 7.44 4.34
C ILE A 28 -10.16 8.32 4.96
N CYS A 29 -10.38 8.21 6.27
CA CYS A 29 -11.38 9.01 6.97
C CYS A 29 -11.07 10.51 6.93
N GLU A 30 -9.80 10.88 7.09
CA GLU A 30 -9.31 12.27 6.97
C GLU A 30 -9.62 12.84 5.58
N HIS A 31 -9.24 12.13 4.52
CA HIS A 31 -9.46 12.56 3.13
C HIS A 31 -10.95 12.69 2.78
N LEU A 32 -11.76 11.73 3.23
CA LEU A 32 -13.20 11.71 2.97
C LEU A 32 -14.01 12.59 3.92
N LYS A 33 -13.38 13.18 4.95
CA LYS A 33 -14.04 13.96 6.01
C LYS A 33 -15.14 13.18 6.73
N LEU A 34 -14.83 11.93 7.10
CA LEU A 34 -15.75 11.02 7.77
C LEU A 34 -15.26 10.68 9.18
N HIS A 35 -16.20 10.44 10.09
CA HIS A 35 -15.93 10.03 11.47
C HIS A 35 -16.71 8.77 11.86
N PRO A 36 -16.45 7.62 11.20
CA PRO A 36 -17.16 6.39 11.50
C PRO A 36 -16.70 5.79 12.84
N GLN A 37 -17.60 5.06 13.50
CA GLN A 37 -17.22 4.14 14.56
C GLN A 37 -16.45 2.94 13.95
N LYS A 38 -15.26 2.65 14.47
CA LYS A 38 -14.47 1.49 14.07
C LYS A 38 -14.85 0.29 14.95
N ASN A 39 -15.32 -0.78 14.34
CA ASN A 39 -15.60 -2.05 15.03
C ASN A 39 -14.63 -3.11 14.53
N TYR A 40 -13.94 -3.79 15.45
CA TYR A 40 -12.96 -4.82 15.13
C TYR A 40 -13.52 -6.19 15.50
N THR A 41 -13.33 -7.17 14.62
CA THR A 41 -13.73 -8.56 14.88
C THR A 41 -12.83 -9.26 15.91
N GLY A 42 -11.71 -8.65 16.28
CA GLY A 42 -10.67 -9.25 17.10
C GLY A 42 -9.73 -10.15 16.30
N GLY A 43 -8.61 -10.53 16.93
CA GLY A 43 -7.53 -11.31 16.33
C GLY A 43 -6.40 -10.47 15.73
N GLU A 44 -5.26 -11.11 15.48
CA GLU A 44 -4.07 -10.46 14.90
C GLU A 44 -4.11 -10.39 13.36
N ARG A 45 -5.06 -11.07 12.71
CA ARG A 45 -5.11 -11.30 11.26
C ARG A 45 -6.53 -11.23 10.72
N GLY A 46 -6.70 -10.82 9.47
CA GLY A 46 -8.02 -10.73 8.83
C GLY A 46 -8.60 -12.09 8.42
N TRP A 47 -7.76 -13.05 8.02
CA TRP A 47 -8.16 -14.40 7.60
C TRP A 47 -6.99 -15.39 7.68
N ILE A 48 -7.28 -16.68 7.52
CA ILE A 48 -6.25 -17.75 7.51
C ILE A 48 -5.29 -17.52 6.34
N GLY A 49 -4.00 -17.36 6.65
CA GLY A 49 -2.95 -17.10 5.66
C GLY A 49 -2.62 -15.61 5.48
N ASP A 50 -3.35 -14.70 6.13
CA ASP A 50 -2.96 -13.29 6.21
C ASP A 50 -1.67 -13.13 7.03
N ASN A 51 -0.79 -12.23 6.60
CA ASN A 51 0.45 -11.93 7.30
C ASN A 51 0.28 -10.59 8.05
N PRO A 52 0.32 -10.59 9.39
CA PRO A 52 0.06 -9.39 10.18
C PRO A 52 1.05 -8.26 9.93
N PHE A 53 2.24 -8.58 9.39
CA PHE A 53 3.26 -7.59 9.11
C PHE A 53 4.00 -7.90 7.81
N ILE A 54 3.97 -6.94 6.88
CA ILE A 54 4.72 -6.99 5.63
C ILE A 54 5.60 -5.75 5.58
N PHE A 55 6.91 -5.99 5.57
CA PHE A 55 7.90 -4.96 5.28
C PHE A 55 9.02 -5.56 4.44
N LEU A 56 9.06 -5.17 3.17
CA LEU A 56 9.98 -5.75 2.20
C LEU A 56 11.33 -5.04 2.26
N ASP A 57 12.42 -5.82 2.31
CA ASP A 57 13.74 -5.27 2.02
C ASP A 57 13.82 -4.90 0.52
N THR A 58 13.80 -3.60 0.23
CA THR A 58 13.92 -3.06 -1.13
C THR A 58 15.30 -2.45 -1.40
N SER A 59 16.30 -2.71 -0.54
CA SER A 59 17.68 -2.21 -0.70
C SER A 59 18.26 -2.50 -2.08
N LYS A 60 18.05 -3.72 -2.61
CA LYS A 60 18.55 -4.16 -3.92
C LYS A 60 18.05 -3.29 -5.07
N VAL A 61 16.76 -2.96 -5.10
CA VAL A 61 16.19 -2.15 -6.19
C VAL A 61 16.54 -0.67 -6.02
N ARG A 62 16.67 -0.18 -4.78
CA ARG A 62 17.12 1.18 -4.51
C ARG A 62 18.58 1.42 -4.91
N ALA A 63 19.43 0.42 -4.73
CA ALA A 63 20.84 0.48 -5.13
C ALA A 63 21.03 0.72 -6.65
N ILE A 64 20.10 0.27 -7.49
CA ILE A 64 20.14 0.52 -8.94
C ILE A 64 19.48 1.83 -9.36
N GLY A 65 19.03 2.63 -8.40
CA GLY A 65 18.48 3.98 -8.60
C GLY A 65 16.94 4.04 -8.66
N TRP A 66 16.24 2.92 -8.53
CA TRP A 66 14.79 2.93 -8.44
C TRP A 66 14.34 3.45 -7.09
N LYS A 67 13.34 4.33 -7.05
CA LYS A 67 12.73 4.83 -5.82
C LYS A 67 11.23 4.98 -6.01
N PRO A 68 10.41 4.70 -4.97
CA PRO A 68 8.98 5.00 -5.04
C PRO A 68 8.79 6.50 -5.22
N LYS A 69 7.82 6.89 -6.05
CA LYS A 69 7.47 8.30 -6.28
C LYS A 69 6.50 8.87 -5.25
N LEU A 70 5.80 7.99 -4.54
CA LEU A 70 4.76 8.32 -3.57
C LEU A 70 5.02 7.51 -2.30
N THR A 71 4.69 8.11 -1.16
CA THR A 71 4.56 7.37 0.10
C THR A 71 3.28 6.53 0.10
N ILE A 72 3.13 5.61 1.06
CA ILE A 72 1.89 4.83 1.25
C ILE A 72 0.69 5.77 1.44
N LYS A 73 0.79 6.79 2.32
CA LYS A 73 -0.29 7.77 2.53
C LYS A 73 -0.67 8.47 1.22
N GLN A 74 0.33 8.93 0.45
CA GLN A 74 0.08 9.59 -0.84
C GLN A 74 -0.54 8.65 -1.85
N GLY A 75 -0.12 7.38 -1.89
CA GLY A 75 -0.70 6.35 -2.74
C GLY A 75 -2.18 6.08 -2.41
N ILE A 76 -2.51 6.00 -1.12
CA ILE A 76 -3.90 5.85 -0.65
C ILE A 76 -4.75 7.04 -1.08
N VAL A 77 -4.31 8.27 -0.79
CA VAL A 77 -5.03 9.50 -1.17
C VAL A 77 -5.25 9.57 -2.68
N LYS A 78 -4.21 9.33 -3.47
CA LYS A 78 -4.30 9.33 -4.93
C LYS A 78 -5.28 8.27 -5.46
N THR A 79 -5.35 7.11 -4.80
CA THR A 79 -6.31 6.06 -5.15
C THR A 79 -7.73 6.50 -4.82
N LEU A 80 -7.96 7.14 -3.66
CA LEU A 80 -9.26 7.69 -3.29
C LEU A 80 -9.73 8.75 -4.30
N GLU A 81 -8.86 9.69 -4.67
CA GLU A 81 -9.14 10.70 -5.69
C GLU A 81 -9.53 10.04 -7.02
N TYR A 82 -8.79 9.02 -7.45
CA TYR A 82 -9.10 8.27 -8.65
C TYR A 82 -10.49 7.62 -8.59
N LEU A 83 -10.83 6.95 -7.48
CA LEU A 83 -12.16 6.33 -7.30
C LEU A 83 -13.29 7.36 -7.25
N GLN A 84 -13.07 8.52 -6.59
CA GLN A 84 -14.05 9.61 -6.53
C GLN A 84 -14.34 10.19 -7.93
N ASN A 85 -13.31 10.30 -8.76
CA ASN A 85 -13.40 10.80 -10.12
C ASN A 85 -13.92 9.75 -11.12
N ASN A 86 -13.92 8.47 -10.75
CA ASN A 86 -14.27 7.34 -11.62
C ASN A 86 -15.32 6.43 -10.96
N LYS A 87 -16.45 7.00 -10.53
CA LYS A 87 -17.50 6.25 -9.81
C LYS A 87 -18.04 5.03 -10.54
N TRP A 88 -17.97 5.01 -11.88
CA TRP A 88 -18.34 3.87 -12.72
C TRP A 88 -17.59 2.58 -12.36
N ILE A 89 -16.40 2.67 -11.75
CA ILE A 89 -15.61 1.51 -11.28
C ILE A 89 -16.32 0.78 -10.12
N LEU A 90 -17.08 1.52 -9.32
CA LEU A 90 -17.78 1.01 -8.14
C LEU A 90 -19.18 0.49 -8.47
N GLU A 91 -19.66 0.72 -9.69
CA GLU A 91 -20.93 0.18 -10.14
C GLU A 91 -20.83 -1.33 -10.28
N ARG A 92 -21.79 -2.05 -9.71
CA ARG A 92 -21.89 -3.50 -9.84
C ARG A 92 -22.19 -3.84 -11.30
N ARG A 93 -21.33 -4.67 -11.90
CA ARG A 93 -21.60 -5.32 -13.18
C ARG A 93 -22.51 -6.54 -12.98
#